data_AF-A0A350C1H6-F1
#
_entry.id   AF-A0A350C1H6-F1
#
_cell.length_a   1.000
_cell.length_b   1.000
_cell.length_c   1.000
_cell.angle_alpha   90.00
_cell.angle_beta   90.00
_cell.angle_gamma   90.00
#
_symmetry.space_group_name_H-M   'P 1'
#
loop_
_entity.id
_entity.type
_entity.pdbx_description
1 polymer ?
#
loop_
_entity_poly.entity_id
_entity_poly.type
_entity_poly.pdbx_seq_one_letter_code
_entity_poly.pdbx_strand_id
1 'polypeptide(L)'
;YILKKVIADAGMDGYTLNVGTECEFFLFQTDDEANPTTDTNEQAGYFDLGPIDFGENARRDIVLTLEEMGFEIETSHHEGAPAQHEIDFHYDEALKTADNIMTFKLAVRTIARQHGLHATFMPKPKAGVDGSGMHLNFSLHKDGRNVFADAEDPSKLSEEGRYFIGGIMKHIKGMSAVLNPIVNSYKRLIPGYEAPVYISWGTQNRTPLIRIPYADAEEGRRIELRSPDPAANPYLALAVCLSAGLDGIRNKIMPPAPITGNITKLSDSERSAMGIEQLPGTLIEAISEFEKDEFVRNVIGEHISNRYVEARKREWAQYTAQISEWEIEQYLNKI
;
A
#
# COMPACT_ATOMS: atom_id res chain seq x y z
N TYR A 1 -16.66 -11.16 2.82
CA TYR A 1 -17.10 -12.36 2.08
C TYR A 1 -16.04 -12.83 1.07
N ILE A 2 -15.67 -12.00 0.09
CA ILE A 2 -14.67 -12.35 -0.94
C ILE A 2 -13.35 -12.86 -0.33
N LEU A 3 -12.74 -12.12 0.60
CA LEU A 3 -11.50 -12.54 1.25
C LEU A 3 -11.62 -13.93 1.91
N LYS A 4 -12.74 -14.22 2.58
CA LYS A 4 -12.98 -15.55 3.18
C LYS A 4 -13.00 -16.67 2.13
N LYS A 5 -13.60 -16.40 0.96
CA LYS A 5 -13.61 -17.36 -0.17
C LYS A 5 -12.20 -17.62 -0.68
N VAL A 6 -11.39 -16.57 -0.83
CA VAL A 6 -9.99 -16.69 -1.30
C VAL A 6 -9.11 -17.40 -0.27
N ILE A 7 -9.28 -17.11 1.03
CA ILE A 7 -8.59 -17.83 2.11
C ILE A 7 -8.95 -19.32 2.10
N ALA A 8 -10.24 -19.65 1.93
CA ALA A 8 -10.67 -21.04 1.82
C ALA A 8 -10.06 -21.75 0.60
N ASP A 9 -9.99 -21.07 -0.55
CA ASP A 9 -9.34 -21.57 -1.76
C ASP A 9 -7.82 -21.81 -1.56
N ALA A 10 -7.14 -20.89 -0.87
CA ALA A 10 -5.74 -21.06 -0.48
C ALA A 10 -5.54 -22.28 0.43
N GLY A 11 -6.45 -22.46 1.40
CA GLY A 11 -6.44 -23.58 2.34
C GLY A 11 -6.65 -24.94 1.68
N MET A 12 -7.34 -25.02 0.55
CA MET A 12 -7.47 -26.26 -0.23
C MET A 12 -6.11 -26.76 -0.77
N ASP A 13 -5.18 -25.85 -1.02
CA ASP A 13 -3.80 -26.16 -1.44
C ASP A 13 -2.84 -26.30 -0.25
N GLY A 14 -3.34 -26.16 0.97
CA GLY A 14 -2.58 -26.21 2.23
C GLY A 14 -1.93 -24.89 2.64
N TYR A 15 -2.26 -23.77 1.98
CA TYR A 15 -1.65 -22.48 2.29
C TYR A 15 -2.44 -21.68 3.33
N THR A 16 -1.70 -21.02 4.22
CA THR A 16 -2.20 -19.97 5.14
C THR A 16 -1.42 -18.69 4.88
N LEU A 17 -2.13 -17.56 4.74
CA LEU A 17 -1.50 -16.26 4.50
C LEU A 17 -1.51 -15.42 5.77
N ASN A 18 -0.33 -15.03 6.22
CA ASN A 18 -0.11 -14.01 7.22
C ASN A 18 0.28 -12.68 6.55
N VAL A 19 -0.21 -11.58 7.10
CA VAL A 19 -0.01 -10.24 6.55
C VAL A 19 0.33 -9.25 7.67
N GLY A 20 1.52 -8.65 7.57
CA GLY A 20 1.87 -7.43 8.29
C GLY A 20 1.53 -6.20 7.45
N THR A 21 1.26 -5.07 8.10
CA THR A 21 0.91 -3.82 7.41
C THR A 21 1.60 -2.64 8.05
N GLU A 22 2.16 -1.78 7.22
CA GLU A 22 2.74 -0.49 7.59
C GLU A 22 1.74 0.56 7.11
N CYS A 23 0.89 1.08 8.01
CA CYS A 23 -0.24 1.94 7.64
C CYS A 23 0.02 3.38 8.06
N GLU A 24 0.56 4.17 7.14
CA GLU A 24 0.93 5.56 7.37
C GLU A 24 -0.30 6.47 7.40
N PHE A 25 -0.21 7.56 8.16
CA PHE A 25 -1.26 8.57 8.26
C PHE A 25 -0.68 9.96 8.56
N PHE A 26 -1.48 10.99 8.35
CA PHE A 26 -1.16 12.36 8.75
C PHE A 26 -2.00 12.83 9.93
N LEU A 27 -1.42 13.63 10.82
CA LEU A 27 -2.11 14.34 11.90
C LEU A 27 -2.08 15.86 11.64
N PHE A 28 -3.16 16.41 11.09
CA PHE A 28 -3.27 17.85 10.84
C PHE A 28 -3.98 18.61 11.95
N GLN A 29 -3.75 19.92 11.99
CA GLN A 29 -4.51 20.82 12.84
C GLN A 29 -5.95 20.95 12.32
N THR A 30 -6.87 21.31 13.21
CA THR A 30 -8.24 21.68 12.84
C THR A 30 -8.40 23.20 12.90
N ASP A 31 -9.35 23.75 12.14
CA ASP A 31 -9.68 25.17 12.23
C ASP A 31 -10.51 25.48 13.50
N ASP A 32 -10.86 26.76 13.70
CA ASP A 32 -11.64 27.21 14.87
C ASP A 32 -13.04 26.56 14.98
N GLU A 33 -13.56 26.00 13.88
CA GLU A 33 -14.83 25.28 13.81
C GLU A 33 -14.65 23.75 13.93
N ALA A 34 -13.42 23.30 14.21
CA ALA A 34 -12.99 21.90 14.25
C ALA A 34 -13.14 21.16 12.91
N ASN A 35 -13.13 21.88 11.78
CA ASN A 35 -13.07 21.27 10.46
C ASN A 35 -11.64 20.78 10.15
N PRO A 36 -11.50 19.70 9.36
CA PRO A 36 -10.20 19.22 8.91
C PRO A 36 -9.44 20.26 8.06
N THR A 37 -8.13 20.40 8.28
CA THR A 37 -7.21 21.16 7.41
C THR A 37 -6.09 20.26 6.88
N THR A 38 -5.18 20.83 6.08
CA THR A 38 -3.87 20.22 5.75
C THR A 38 -2.71 21.04 6.31
N ASP A 39 -3.01 21.88 7.31
CA ASP A 39 -2.05 22.78 7.93
C ASP A 39 -1.26 22.07 9.03
N THR A 40 0.05 22.30 9.00
CA THR A 40 0.99 21.88 10.05
C THR A 40 2.16 22.85 10.07
N ASN A 41 2.58 23.23 11.28
CA ASN A 41 3.80 24.01 11.53
C ASN A 41 4.99 23.10 11.92
N GLU A 42 4.77 21.79 11.91
CA GLU A 42 5.78 20.80 12.21
C GLU A 42 6.88 20.80 11.14
N GLN A 43 8.11 20.53 11.56
CA GLN A 43 9.28 20.40 10.68
C GLN A 43 10.04 19.10 10.92
N ALA A 44 9.49 18.20 11.74
CA ALA A 44 10.03 16.88 11.96
C ALA A 44 9.99 16.05 10.67
N GLY A 45 10.97 15.17 10.54
CA GLY A 45 11.07 14.15 9.51
C GLY A 45 11.27 12.77 10.11
N TYR A 46 11.80 11.87 9.29
CA TYR A 46 11.90 10.45 9.62
C TYR A 46 12.67 10.21 10.92
N PHE A 47 12.02 9.54 11.89
CA PHE A 47 12.59 9.20 13.20
C PHE A 47 12.98 10.38 14.11
N ASP A 48 12.54 11.60 13.79
CA ASP A 48 12.71 12.73 14.68
C ASP A 48 11.89 12.56 15.98
N LEU A 49 12.37 13.19 17.05
CA LEU A 49 11.80 13.13 18.40
C LEU A 49 11.27 14.50 18.83
N GLY A 50 10.49 14.55 19.91
CA GLY A 50 10.16 15.82 20.58
C GLY A 50 11.42 16.63 20.91
N PRO A 51 11.38 17.98 20.80
CA PRO A 51 10.18 18.81 20.74
C PRO A 51 9.73 19.19 19.32
N ILE A 52 10.37 18.69 18.26
CA ILE A 52 10.00 19.03 16.87
C ILE A 52 8.92 18.10 16.31
N ASP A 53 8.73 16.91 16.89
CA ASP A 53 7.57 16.03 16.67
C ASP A 53 6.42 16.46 17.60
N PHE A 54 5.43 17.13 17.03
CA PHE A 54 4.22 17.60 17.70
C PHE A 54 3.18 16.49 17.87
N GLY A 55 3.27 15.42 17.07
CA GLY A 55 2.38 14.27 17.11
C GLY A 55 2.72 13.23 18.18
N GLU A 56 3.89 13.31 18.84
CA GLU A 56 4.41 12.28 19.76
C GLU A 56 3.39 11.85 20.84
N ASN A 57 2.72 12.80 21.50
CA ASN A 57 1.74 12.48 22.54
C ASN A 57 0.49 11.81 21.97
N ALA A 58 -0.04 12.31 20.86
CA ALA A 58 -1.21 11.71 20.21
C ALA A 58 -0.89 10.30 19.72
N ARG A 59 0.31 10.11 19.14
CA ARG A 59 0.81 8.82 18.68
C ARG A 59 1.00 7.83 19.83
N ARG A 60 1.58 8.26 20.95
CA ARG A 60 1.68 7.45 22.18
C ARG A 60 0.31 7.01 22.68
N ASP A 61 -0.66 7.92 22.76
CA ASP A 61 -1.97 7.61 23.31
C ASP A 61 -2.78 6.70 22.35
N ILE A 62 -2.55 6.79 21.04
CA ILE A 62 -3.03 5.81 20.04
C ILE A 62 -2.45 4.42 20.34
N VAL A 63 -1.12 4.32 20.51
CA VAL A 63 -0.43 3.04 20.80
C VAL A 63 -1.00 2.39 22.05
N LEU A 64 -1.08 3.13 23.17
CA LEU A 64 -1.62 2.61 24.43
C LEU A 64 -3.06 2.11 24.27
N THR A 65 -3.91 2.86 23.54
CA THR A 65 -5.29 2.46 23.28
C THR A 65 -5.36 1.17 22.45
N LEU A 66 -4.51 1.03 21.43
CA LEU A 66 -4.47 -0.17 20.60
C LEU A 66 -3.99 -1.39 21.40
N GLU A 67 -2.99 -1.23 22.27
CA GLU A 67 -2.54 -2.30 23.18
C GLU A 67 -3.66 -2.75 24.13
N GLU A 68 -4.43 -1.82 24.69
CA GLU A 68 -5.62 -2.14 25.50
C GLU A 68 -6.71 -2.90 24.71
N MET A 69 -6.77 -2.67 23.39
CA MET A 69 -7.65 -3.39 22.46
C MET A 69 -7.08 -4.74 22.00
N GLY A 70 -5.89 -5.12 22.48
CA GLY A 70 -5.24 -6.40 22.18
C GLY A 70 -4.38 -6.40 20.93
N PHE A 71 -3.98 -5.24 20.41
CA PHE A 71 -2.93 -5.17 19.39
C PHE A 71 -1.56 -5.39 20.04
N GLU A 72 -0.68 -6.11 19.35
CA GLU A 72 0.74 -6.14 19.65
C GLU A 72 1.43 -5.09 18.75
N ILE A 73 1.83 -3.96 19.33
CA ILE A 73 2.48 -2.87 18.58
C ILE A 73 3.98 -3.18 18.48
N GLU A 74 4.52 -3.15 17.27
CA GLU A 74 5.94 -3.42 17.01
C GLU A 74 6.76 -2.14 16.99
N THR A 75 6.26 -1.11 16.31
CA THR A 75 6.97 0.16 16.17
C THR A 75 6.01 1.35 16.17
N SER A 76 6.55 2.52 16.47
CA SER A 76 5.87 3.79 16.28
C SER A 76 6.89 4.90 16.06
N HIS A 77 6.73 5.66 14.98
CA HIS A 77 7.66 6.74 14.66
C HIS A 77 7.01 7.84 13.81
N HIS A 78 7.71 8.97 13.75
CA HIS A 78 7.46 10.01 12.76
C HIS A 78 7.99 9.55 11.40
N GLU A 79 7.27 9.87 10.34
CA GLU A 79 7.58 9.49 8.95
C GLU A 79 8.29 10.62 8.18
N GLY A 80 8.53 10.42 6.89
CA GLY A 80 9.34 11.31 6.03
C GLY A 80 8.78 12.72 5.85
N ALA A 81 7.45 12.89 5.79
CA ALA A 81 6.82 14.21 5.66
C ALA A 81 6.42 14.81 7.02
N PRO A 82 6.42 16.15 7.15
CA PRO A 82 5.85 16.81 8.31
C PRO A 82 4.38 16.40 8.53
N ALA A 83 4.01 16.15 9.78
CA ALA A 83 2.74 15.61 10.26
C ALA A 83 2.47 14.15 9.88
N GLN A 84 3.44 13.43 9.31
CA GLN A 84 3.28 12.04 8.93
C GLN A 84 3.75 11.10 10.05
N HIS A 85 2.99 10.05 10.29
CA HIS A 85 3.27 9.07 11.33
C HIS A 85 2.99 7.66 10.85
N GLU A 86 3.70 6.71 11.45
CA GLU A 86 3.51 5.28 11.27
C GLU A 86 3.42 4.59 12.63
N ILE A 87 2.55 3.59 12.70
CA ILE A 87 2.45 2.66 13.82
C ILE A 87 2.31 1.27 13.20
N ASP A 88 3.28 0.41 13.47
CA ASP A 88 3.27 -0.97 13.02
C ASP A 88 2.73 -1.87 14.11
N PHE A 89 1.89 -2.83 13.71
CA PHE A 89 1.41 -3.88 14.58
C PHE A 89 1.74 -5.25 14.02
N HIS A 90 1.87 -6.22 14.91
CA HIS A 90 2.27 -7.58 14.58
C HIS A 90 1.36 -8.16 13.49
N TYR A 91 1.97 -8.92 12.58
CA TYR A 91 1.24 -9.57 11.52
C TYR A 91 0.25 -10.60 12.09
N ASP A 92 -0.80 -10.90 11.32
CA ASP A 92 -1.78 -11.92 11.67
C ASP A 92 -2.30 -12.58 10.38
N GLU A 93 -3.19 -13.56 10.50
CA GLU A 93 -3.88 -14.17 9.37
C GLU A 93 -4.65 -13.10 8.57
N ALA A 94 -4.67 -13.23 7.25
CA ALA A 94 -5.16 -12.20 6.34
C ALA A 94 -6.55 -11.60 6.68
N LEU A 95 -7.50 -12.42 7.17
CA LEU A 95 -8.81 -11.90 7.59
C LEU A 95 -8.70 -11.01 8.82
N LYS A 96 -7.94 -11.45 9.82
CA LYS A 96 -7.74 -10.74 11.07
C LYS A 96 -6.94 -9.45 10.84
N THR A 97 -5.92 -9.48 9.97
CA THR A 97 -5.23 -8.25 9.54
C THR A 97 -6.17 -7.27 8.86
N ALA A 98 -7.10 -7.72 8.00
CA ALA A 98 -8.08 -6.82 7.38
C ALA A 98 -9.01 -6.15 8.42
N ASP A 99 -9.46 -6.90 9.43
CA ASP A 99 -10.26 -6.39 10.55
C ASP A 99 -9.42 -5.39 11.40
N ASN A 100 -8.16 -5.72 11.66
CA ASN A 100 -7.22 -4.90 12.43
C ASN A 100 -6.94 -3.57 11.72
N ILE A 101 -6.73 -3.55 10.40
CA ILE A 101 -6.55 -2.31 9.61
C ILE A 101 -7.75 -1.38 9.76
N MET A 102 -8.98 -1.92 9.70
CA MET A 102 -10.19 -1.10 9.86
C MET A 102 -10.32 -0.54 11.27
N THR A 103 -9.99 -1.36 12.28
CA THR A 103 -10.04 -0.98 13.69
C THR A 103 -8.96 0.05 14.02
N PHE A 104 -7.75 -0.13 13.50
CA PHE A 104 -6.63 0.79 13.60
C PHE A 104 -7.02 2.18 13.08
N LYS A 105 -7.56 2.27 11.85
CA LYS A 105 -7.99 3.55 11.27
C LYS A 105 -9.05 4.26 12.12
N LEU A 106 -9.94 3.50 12.76
CA LEU A 106 -10.95 4.06 13.65
C LEU A 106 -10.33 4.58 14.95
N ALA A 107 -9.45 3.80 15.59
CA ALA A 107 -8.77 4.19 16.82
C ALA A 107 -7.93 5.45 16.61
N VAL A 108 -7.08 5.46 15.58
CA VAL A 108 -6.24 6.61 15.19
C VAL A 108 -7.07 7.89 15.04
N ARG A 109 -8.18 7.85 14.28
CA ARG A 109 -9.07 9.00 14.10
C ARG A 109 -9.74 9.46 15.40
N THR A 110 -10.14 8.50 16.23
CA THR A 110 -10.84 8.78 17.48
C THR A 110 -9.92 9.47 18.47
N ILE A 111 -8.72 8.93 18.66
CA ILE A 111 -7.73 9.49 19.59
C ILE A 111 -7.19 10.81 19.04
N ALA A 112 -6.84 10.92 17.76
CA ALA A 112 -6.41 12.19 17.18
C ALA A 112 -7.41 13.33 17.46
N ARG A 113 -8.72 13.06 17.34
CA ARG A 113 -9.77 14.03 17.64
C ARG A 113 -9.76 14.47 19.12
N GLN A 114 -9.42 13.58 20.05
CA GLN A 114 -9.27 13.92 21.48
C GLN A 114 -8.10 14.87 21.73
N HIS A 115 -7.07 14.83 20.88
CA HIS A 115 -5.94 15.77 20.89
C HIS A 115 -6.21 17.05 20.09
N GLY A 116 -7.43 17.27 19.57
CA GLY A 116 -7.75 18.42 18.71
C GLY A 116 -7.13 18.32 17.30
N LEU A 117 -6.67 17.14 16.91
CA LEU A 117 -6.05 16.86 15.61
C LEU A 117 -7.02 16.11 14.69
N HIS A 118 -6.78 16.22 13.38
CA HIS A 118 -7.46 15.44 12.36
C HIS A 118 -6.51 14.39 11.78
N ALA A 119 -6.77 13.12 12.07
CA ALA A 119 -6.08 12.03 11.40
C ALA A 119 -6.67 11.75 10.02
N THR A 120 -5.83 11.76 8.99
CA THR A 120 -6.21 11.38 7.64
C THR A 120 -5.32 10.27 7.08
N PHE A 121 -5.98 9.37 6.35
CA PHE A 121 -5.40 8.23 5.64
C PHE A 121 -5.41 8.50 4.12
N MET A 122 -5.53 9.76 3.74
CA MET A 122 -5.52 10.21 2.35
C MET A 122 -4.12 9.94 1.76
N PRO A 123 -3.99 9.32 0.57
CA PRO A 123 -2.69 8.93 0.03
C PRO A 123 -1.72 10.08 -0.22
N LYS A 124 -2.22 11.27 -0.56
CA LYS A 124 -1.42 12.47 -0.83
C LYS A 124 -2.19 13.73 -0.40
N PRO A 125 -2.20 14.07 0.90
CA PRO A 125 -2.95 15.22 1.39
C PRO A 125 -2.30 16.56 1.02
N LYS A 126 -0.98 16.58 0.78
CA LYS A 126 -0.21 17.78 0.45
C LYS A 126 0.75 17.54 -0.72
N ALA A 127 0.86 18.52 -1.60
CA ALA A 127 1.83 18.50 -2.70
C ALA A 127 3.25 18.79 -2.19
N GLY A 128 4.28 18.25 -2.85
CA GLY A 128 5.68 18.57 -2.54
C GLY A 128 6.30 17.79 -1.38
N VAL A 129 5.53 16.94 -0.68
CA VAL A 129 5.99 16.11 0.45
C VAL A 129 5.61 14.64 0.22
N ASP A 130 6.16 13.69 0.96
CA ASP A 130 5.76 12.27 0.88
C ASP A 130 4.26 12.06 1.14
N GLY A 131 3.75 10.90 0.75
CA GLY A 131 2.33 10.55 0.92
C GLY A 131 2.19 9.18 1.57
N SER A 132 1.03 8.90 2.15
CA SER A 132 0.84 7.74 3.02
C SER A 132 0.79 6.40 2.27
N GLY A 133 1.73 5.52 2.63
CA GLY A 133 1.83 4.07 2.41
C GLY A 133 0.75 3.23 3.09
N MET A 134 0.38 2.10 2.47
CA MET A 134 -0.13 0.94 3.22
C MET A 134 0.63 -0.29 2.73
N HIS A 135 1.90 -0.43 3.14
CA HIS A 135 2.73 -1.54 2.65
C HIS A 135 2.19 -2.85 3.19
N LEU A 136 2.09 -3.85 2.32
CA LEU A 136 1.58 -5.17 2.67
C LEU A 136 2.74 -6.16 2.68
N ASN A 137 3.04 -6.68 3.85
CA ASN A 137 4.10 -7.64 4.10
C ASN A 137 3.51 -9.06 4.15
N PHE A 138 3.72 -9.86 3.11
CA PHE A 138 3.17 -11.20 2.99
C PHE A 138 4.16 -12.27 3.43
N SER A 139 3.70 -13.20 4.25
CA SER A 139 4.35 -14.49 4.48
C SER A 139 3.31 -15.60 4.26
N LEU A 140 3.64 -16.58 3.43
CA LEU A 140 2.77 -17.68 3.11
C LEU A 140 3.32 -18.95 3.78
N HIS A 141 2.45 -19.70 4.43
CA HIS A 141 2.83 -20.89 5.19
C HIS A 141 2.13 -22.13 4.65
N LYS A 142 2.83 -23.25 4.67
CA LYS A 142 2.31 -24.58 4.34
C LYS A 142 2.99 -25.61 5.21
N ASP A 143 2.21 -26.52 5.79
CA ASP A 143 2.69 -27.57 6.69
C ASP A 143 3.57 -27.04 7.85
N GLY A 144 3.26 -25.83 8.34
CA GLY A 144 3.99 -25.17 9.43
C GLY A 144 5.32 -24.51 9.03
N ARG A 145 5.65 -24.43 7.73
CA ARG A 145 6.84 -23.76 7.20
C ARG A 145 6.45 -22.52 6.41
N ASN A 146 7.21 -21.43 6.57
CA ASN A 146 7.16 -20.29 5.65
C ASN A 146 7.72 -20.69 4.28
N VAL A 147 6.85 -20.75 3.26
CA VAL A 147 7.21 -21.24 1.94
C VAL A 147 8.06 -20.28 1.13
N PHE A 148 8.17 -19.01 1.54
CA PHE A 148 9.03 -18.04 0.86
C PHE A 148 10.51 -18.20 1.24
N ALA A 149 10.81 -18.88 2.35
CA ALA A 149 12.18 -19.07 2.81
C ALA A 149 12.87 -20.24 2.09
N ASP A 150 14.10 -19.97 1.68
CA ASP A 150 15.06 -20.99 1.23
C ASP A 150 16.45 -20.58 1.72
N ALA A 151 17.00 -21.29 2.71
CA ALA A 151 18.30 -20.96 3.29
C ALA A 151 19.48 -21.19 2.33
N GLU A 152 19.30 -22.03 1.30
CA GLU A 152 20.36 -22.41 0.37
C GLU A 152 20.43 -21.48 -0.86
N ASP A 153 19.33 -20.79 -1.20
CA ASP A 153 19.32 -19.80 -2.27
C ASP A 153 20.10 -18.53 -1.86
N PRO A 154 20.99 -17.98 -2.70
CA PRO A 154 21.75 -16.76 -2.37
C PRO A 154 20.90 -15.53 -2.02
N SER A 155 19.69 -15.43 -2.57
CA SER A 155 18.71 -14.38 -2.25
C SER A 155 17.85 -14.69 -1.02
N LYS A 156 18.02 -15.90 -0.46
CA LYS A 156 17.23 -16.48 0.63
C LYS A 156 15.72 -16.54 0.33
N LEU A 157 15.37 -16.67 -0.96
CA LEU A 157 14.00 -16.68 -1.47
C LEU A 157 13.77 -17.93 -2.31
N SER A 158 12.77 -18.72 -1.92
CA SER A 158 12.39 -19.96 -2.60
C SER A 158 11.82 -19.72 -4.01
N GLU A 159 11.72 -20.79 -4.80
CA GLU A 159 10.98 -20.76 -6.07
C GLU A 159 9.50 -20.41 -5.89
N GLU A 160 8.84 -20.91 -4.84
CA GLU A 160 7.43 -20.58 -4.56
C GLU A 160 7.28 -19.08 -4.23
N GLY A 161 8.22 -18.50 -3.48
CA GLY A 161 8.28 -17.06 -3.25
C GLY A 161 8.45 -16.27 -4.54
N ARG A 162 9.35 -16.71 -5.43
CA ARG A 162 9.50 -16.09 -6.76
C ARG A 162 8.21 -16.21 -7.57
N TYR A 163 7.56 -17.37 -7.60
CA TYR A 163 6.28 -17.54 -8.30
C TYR A 163 5.19 -16.63 -7.74
N PHE A 164 5.10 -16.47 -6.43
CA PHE A 164 4.17 -15.53 -5.81
C PHE A 164 4.40 -14.09 -6.31
N ILE A 165 5.66 -13.64 -6.37
CA ILE A 165 6.03 -12.34 -6.95
C ILE A 165 5.60 -12.25 -8.41
N GLY A 166 5.87 -13.29 -9.22
CA GLY A 166 5.49 -13.31 -10.63
C GLY A 166 3.98 -13.19 -10.85
N GLY A 167 3.19 -13.84 -10.00
CA GLY A 167 1.73 -13.70 -9.98
C GLY A 167 1.26 -12.28 -9.68
N ILE A 168 1.78 -11.66 -8.61
CA ILE A 168 1.49 -10.26 -8.27
C ILE A 168 1.87 -9.33 -9.43
N MET A 169 3.08 -9.46 -9.99
CA MET A 169 3.57 -8.59 -11.06
C MET A 169 2.75 -8.73 -12.35
N LYS A 170 2.31 -9.94 -12.68
CA LYS A 170 1.46 -10.20 -13.86
C LYS A 170 0.13 -9.44 -13.77
N HIS A 171 -0.46 -9.34 -12.59
CA HIS A 171 -1.79 -8.77 -12.38
C HIS A 171 -1.78 -7.33 -11.83
N ILE A 172 -0.60 -6.76 -11.52
CA ILE A 172 -0.51 -5.52 -10.73
C ILE A 172 -1.24 -4.33 -11.37
N LYS A 173 -1.23 -4.22 -12.71
CA LYS A 173 -1.94 -3.15 -13.41
C LYS A 173 -3.46 -3.27 -13.22
N GLY A 174 -4.01 -4.48 -13.36
CA GLY A 174 -5.41 -4.77 -13.09
C GLY A 174 -5.77 -4.59 -11.61
N MET A 175 -4.88 -4.99 -10.70
CA MET A 175 -5.05 -4.82 -9.26
C MET A 175 -4.97 -3.35 -8.81
N SER A 176 -4.29 -2.48 -9.56
CA SER A 176 -4.01 -1.10 -9.17
C SER A 176 -5.28 -0.32 -8.84
N ALA A 177 -6.37 -0.53 -9.58
CA ALA A 177 -7.64 0.14 -9.29
C ALA A 177 -8.22 -0.25 -7.92
N VAL A 178 -7.87 -1.42 -7.37
CA VAL A 178 -8.35 -1.91 -6.06
C VAL A 178 -7.39 -1.50 -4.94
N LEU A 179 -6.09 -1.55 -5.22
CA LEU A 179 -5.03 -1.19 -4.28
C LEU A 179 -4.87 0.33 -4.09
N ASN A 180 -5.30 1.11 -5.09
CA ASN A 180 -5.18 2.56 -5.17
C ASN A 180 -6.52 3.16 -5.65
N PRO A 181 -7.57 3.14 -4.81
CA PRO A 181 -8.95 3.19 -5.31
C PRO A 181 -9.49 4.58 -5.62
N ILE A 182 -8.78 5.65 -5.29
CA ILE A 182 -9.27 7.04 -5.43
C ILE A 182 -8.36 7.86 -6.31
N VAL A 183 -8.88 8.97 -6.86
CA VAL A 183 -8.08 9.89 -7.70
C VAL A 183 -6.78 10.33 -7.01
N ASN A 184 -6.84 10.58 -5.69
CA ASN A 184 -5.70 11.06 -4.92
C ASN A 184 -4.58 10.02 -4.76
N SER A 185 -4.88 8.72 -4.84
CA SER A 185 -3.88 7.63 -4.83
C SER A 185 -2.79 7.84 -5.89
N TYR A 186 -3.21 8.29 -7.08
CA TYR A 186 -2.31 8.50 -8.21
C TYR A 186 -1.50 9.80 -8.12
N LYS A 187 -1.79 10.66 -7.14
CA LYS A 187 -0.91 11.79 -6.77
C LYS A 187 0.20 11.35 -5.82
N ARG A 188 0.07 10.18 -5.18
CA ARG A 188 1.14 9.51 -4.42
C ARG A 188 2.10 8.77 -5.34
N LEU A 189 1.57 8.05 -6.34
CA LEU A 189 2.33 7.24 -7.31
C LEU A 189 2.98 8.10 -8.41
N ILE A 190 3.78 9.09 -8.02
CA ILE A 190 4.54 9.94 -8.93
C ILE A 190 6.04 9.83 -8.62
N PRO A 191 6.94 9.89 -9.63
CA PRO A 191 8.37 9.84 -9.39
C PRO A 191 8.86 10.99 -8.50
N GLY A 192 9.86 10.73 -7.65
CA GLY A 192 10.49 11.74 -6.79
C GLY A 192 10.16 11.62 -5.30
N TYR A 193 9.29 10.70 -4.91
CA TYR A 193 8.97 10.34 -3.52
C TYR A 193 9.28 8.86 -3.26
N GLU A 194 9.15 8.37 -2.02
CA GLU A 194 9.44 6.96 -1.68
C GLU A 194 8.45 5.93 -2.30
N ALA A 195 7.33 6.40 -2.87
CA ALA A 195 6.29 5.55 -3.46
C ALA A 195 6.75 4.84 -4.76
N PRO A 196 6.41 3.56 -4.97
CA PRO A 196 6.83 2.83 -6.15
C PRO A 196 6.00 3.22 -7.38
N VAL A 197 6.69 3.53 -8.49
CA VAL A 197 6.03 3.83 -9.79
C VAL A 197 6.31 2.73 -10.83
N TYR A 198 7.45 2.05 -10.70
CA TYR A 198 7.95 1.10 -11.69
C TYR A 198 7.69 -0.34 -11.25
N ILE A 199 7.08 -1.13 -12.14
CA ILE A 199 6.76 -2.54 -11.91
C ILE A 199 8.07 -3.33 -11.90
N SER A 200 8.56 -3.60 -10.69
CA SER A 200 9.87 -4.18 -10.45
C SER A 200 9.91 -4.85 -9.08
N TRP A 201 10.84 -5.76 -8.88
CA TRP A 201 11.09 -6.34 -7.57
C TRP A 201 12.59 -6.39 -7.28
N GLY A 202 12.97 -6.44 -6.02
CA GLY A 202 14.37 -6.54 -5.63
C GLY A 202 14.59 -6.75 -4.14
N THR A 203 15.82 -7.11 -3.79
CA THR A 203 16.26 -7.25 -2.41
C THR A 203 16.79 -5.91 -1.89
N GLN A 204 16.46 -5.57 -0.64
CA GLN A 204 17.03 -4.45 0.15
C GLN A 204 16.79 -3.00 -0.33
N ASN A 205 16.57 -2.72 -1.63
CA ASN A 205 16.26 -1.36 -2.12
C ASN A 205 14.82 -0.95 -1.77
N ARG A 206 14.60 0.30 -1.34
CA ARG A 206 13.26 0.88 -1.08
C ARG A 206 12.53 1.37 -2.35
N THR A 207 13.20 1.38 -3.50
CA THR A 207 12.60 1.90 -4.74
C THR A 207 11.75 0.94 -5.58
N PRO A 208 11.86 -0.41 -5.50
CA PRO A 208 11.03 -1.28 -6.31
C PRO A 208 9.61 -1.37 -5.78
N LEU A 209 8.68 -1.78 -6.65
CA LEU A 209 7.29 -2.07 -6.29
C LEU A 209 7.17 -3.18 -5.23
N ILE A 210 7.94 -4.25 -5.43
CA ILE A 210 8.01 -5.37 -4.50
C ILE A 210 9.42 -5.43 -3.90
N ARG A 211 9.49 -5.30 -2.58
CA ARG A 211 10.73 -5.42 -1.83
C ARG A 211 10.77 -6.75 -1.11
N ILE A 212 11.96 -7.34 -1.04
CA ILE A 212 12.24 -8.47 -0.15
C ILE A 212 13.07 -7.94 1.02
N PRO A 213 12.45 -7.71 2.19
CA PRO A 213 13.15 -7.25 3.38
C PRO A 213 14.24 -8.24 3.78
N TYR A 214 15.30 -7.71 4.39
CA TYR A 214 16.29 -8.56 5.04
C TYR A 214 15.66 -9.25 6.25
N ALA A 215 15.88 -10.55 6.36
CA ALA A 215 15.50 -11.33 7.52
C ALA A 215 16.59 -12.37 7.80
N ASP A 216 17.02 -12.45 9.06
CA ASP A 216 17.99 -13.43 9.53
C ASP A 216 17.35 -14.83 9.63
N ALA A 217 16.16 -14.90 10.23
CA ALA A 217 15.39 -16.13 10.38
C ALA A 217 14.51 -16.43 9.15
N GLU A 218 14.32 -17.71 8.86
CA GLU A 218 13.40 -18.17 7.81
C GLU A 218 11.96 -17.65 8.05
N GLU A 219 11.53 -17.67 9.31
CA GLU A 219 10.17 -17.23 9.68
C GLU A 219 9.90 -15.77 9.33
N GLY A 220 10.91 -14.90 9.46
CA GLY A 220 10.80 -13.47 9.12
C GLY A 220 10.84 -13.17 7.61
N ARG A 221 11.00 -14.19 6.75
CA ARG A 221 11.06 -14.01 5.30
C ARG A 221 9.69 -13.60 4.76
N ARG A 222 9.63 -12.47 4.06
CA ARG A 222 8.38 -11.91 3.55
C ARG A 222 8.58 -11.16 2.24
N ILE A 223 7.45 -10.92 1.57
CA ILE A 223 7.35 -10.12 0.34
C ILE A 223 6.58 -8.85 0.69
N GLU A 224 7.22 -7.68 0.55
CA GLU A 224 6.64 -6.36 0.82
C GLU A 224 6.13 -5.75 -0.49
N LEU A 225 4.81 -5.60 -0.64
CA LEU A 225 4.18 -4.87 -1.74
C LEU A 225 3.87 -3.44 -1.30
N ARG A 226 4.51 -2.46 -1.94
CA ARG A 226 4.52 -1.06 -1.50
C ARG A 226 3.50 -0.15 -2.18
N SER A 227 2.90 -0.59 -3.30
CA SER A 227 1.92 0.23 -4.04
C SER A 227 0.54 0.41 -3.42
N PRO A 228 0.04 -0.38 -2.46
CA PRO A 228 -1.25 -0.11 -1.85
C PRO A 228 -1.21 1.14 -0.98
N ASP A 229 -2.35 1.81 -0.85
CA ASP A 229 -2.51 2.96 0.04
C ASP A 229 -3.64 2.74 1.06
N PRO A 230 -3.69 3.54 2.13
CA PRO A 230 -4.68 3.35 3.20
C PRO A 230 -6.15 3.58 2.80
N ALA A 231 -6.41 4.17 1.62
CA ALA A 231 -7.75 4.33 1.08
C ALA A 231 -8.30 3.02 0.50
N ALA A 232 -7.43 2.04 0.20
CA ALA A 232 -7.83 0.70 -0.21
C ALA A 232 -8.77 0.05 0.81
N ASN A 233 -9.74 -0.71 0.28
CA ASN A 233 -10.52 -1.62 1.11
C ASN A 233 -9.62 -2.83 1.44
N PRO A 234 -9.22 -3.04 2.70
CA PRO A 234 -8.21 -4.05 3.03
C PRO A 234 -8.67 -5.46 2.67
N TYR A 235 -9.97 -5.76 2.78
CA TYR A 235 -10.51 -7.07 2.41
C TYR A 235 -10.37 -7.36 0.91
N LEU A 236 -10.62 -6.37 0.06
CA LEU A 236 -10.47 -6.53 -1.38
C LEU A 236 -9.00 -6.56 -1.77
N ALA A 237 -8.17 -5.69 -1.19
CA ALA A 237 -6.74 -5.63 -1.43
C ALA A 237 -6.07 -6.99 -1.12
N LEU A 238 -6.30 -7.54 0.07
CA LEU A 238 -5.74 -8.84 0.45
C LEU A 238 -6.29 -9.99 -0.39
N ALA A 239 -7.56 -9.94 -0.80
CA ALA A 239 -8.14 -10.96 -1.66
C ALA A 239 -7.47 -11.00 -3.03
N VAL A 240 -7.31 -9.85 -3.69
CA VAL A 240 -6.66 -9.80 -5.01
C VAL A 240 -5.17 -10.13 -4.92
N CYS A 241 -4.48 -9.70 -3.86
CA CYS A 241 -3.07 -10.05 -3.64
C CYS A 241 -2.87 -11.55 -3.43
N LEU A 242 -3.64 -12.18 -2.52
CA LEU A 242 -3.54 -13.61 -2.26
C LEU A 242 -3.87 -14.42 -3.52
N SER A 243 -4.97 -14.09 -4.21
CA SER A 243 -5.33 -14.79 -5.45
C SER A 243 -4.25 -14.64 -6.53
N ALA A 244 -3.73 -13.43 -6.77
CA ALA A 244 -2.70 -13.22 -7.79
C ALA A 244 -1.39 -13.94 -7.44
N GLY A 245 -0.97 -13.93 -6.17
CA GLY A 245 0.19 -14.69 -5.73
C GLY A 245 0.02 -16.21 -5.89
N LEU A 246 -1.17 -16.74 -5.59
CA LEU A 246 -1.50 -18.16 -5.82
C LEU A 246 -1.59 -18.50 -7.31
N ASP A 247 -2.08 -17.61 -8.17
CA ASP A 247 -2.02 -17.80 -9.63
C ASP A 247 -0.57 -17.98 -10.08
N GLY A 248 0.33 -17.15 -9.53
CA GLY A 248 1.76 -17.24 -9.69
C GLY A 248 2.30 -18.63 -9.35
N ILE A 249 2.03 -19.11 -8.14
CA ILE A 249 2.47 -20.43 -7.64
C ILE A 249 1.90 -21.57 -8.48
N ARG A 250 0.57 -21.58 -8.71
CA ARG A 250 -0.14 -22.65 -9.42
C ARG A 250 0.33 -22.80 -10.87
N ASN A 251 0.60 -21.67 -11.52
CA ASN A 251 1.03 -21.65 -12.92
C ASN A 251 2.56 -21.47 -13.10
N LYS A 252 3.33 -21.49 -12.01
CA LYS A 252 4.80 -21.33 -12.01
C LYS A 252 5.27 -20.10 -12.80
N ILE A 253 4.60 -18.97 -12.59
CA ILE A 253 4.88 -17.72 -13.31
C ILE A 253 6.13 -17.10 -12.68
N MET A 254 7.24 -17.12 -13.42
CA MET A 254 8.50 -16.53 -12.94
C MET A 254 8.49 -15.00 -13.16
N PRO A 255 8.83 -14.19 -12.15
CA PRO A 255 9.02 -12.76 -12.33
C PRO A 255 10.26 -12.49 -13.19
N PRO A 256 10.38 -11.30 -13.79
CA PRO A 256 11.62 -10.88 -14.45
C PRO A 256 12.80 -10.87 -13.47
N ALA A 257 14.02 -10.67 -13.97
CA ALA A 257 15.19 -10.56 -13.11
C ALA A 257 15.01 -9.44 -12.05
N PRO A 258 15.46 -9.66 -10.80
CA PRO A 258 15.37 -8.63 -9.77
C PRO A 258 16.22 -7.42 -10.13
N ILE A 259 15.74 -6.23 -9.79
CA ILE A 259 16.46 -4.98 -9.99
C ILE A 259 17.53 -4.82 -8.91
N THR A 260 18.77 -4.66 -9.35
CA THR A 260 19.90 -4.27 -8.50
C THR A 260 20.15 -2.77 -8.65
N GLY A 261 20.12 -2.03 -7.54
CA GLY A 261 20.40 -0.59 -7.51
C GLY A 261 19.13 0.28 -7.54
N ASN A 262 19.33 1.57 -7.79
CA ASN A 262 18.25 2.56 -7.70
C ASN A 262 17.58 2.80 -9.07
N ILE A 263 16.38 2.25 -9.24
CA ILE A 263 15.56 2.35 -10.46
C ILE A 263 15.17 3.78 -10.85
N THR A 264 15.09 4.70 -9.87
CA THR A 264 14.69 6.09 -10.12
C THR A 264 15.81 6.89 -10.77
N LYS A 265 17.07 6.43 -10.67
CA LYS A 265 18.23 7.03 -11.34
C LYS A 265 18.40 6.60 -12.80
N LEU A 266 17.68 5.56 -13.24
CA LEU A 266 17.70 5.14 -14.63
C LEU A 266 16.98 6.19 -15.50
N SER A 267 17.38 6.30 -16.76
CA SER A 267 16.62 7.01 -17.78
C SER A 267 15.43 6.17 -18.27
N ASP A 268 14.48 6.80 -18.96
CA ASP A 268 13.32 6.08 -19.54
C ASP A 268 13.74 5.05 -20.58
N SER A 269 14.78 5.33 -21.37
CA SER A 269 15.33 4.39 -22.35
C SER A 269 15.98 3.17 -21.69
N GLU A 270 16.73 3.36 -20.61
CA GLU A 270 17.30 2.25 -19.83
C GLU A 270 16.21 1.37 -19.21
N ARG A 271 15.20 1.99 -18.59
CA ARG A 271 14.04 1.26 -18.05
C ARG A 271 13.32 0.45 -19.13
N SER A 272 13.05 1.06 -20.28
CA SER A 272 12.39 0.39 -21.38
C SER A 272 13.24 -0.77 -21.94
N ALA A 273 14.56 -0.61 -22.03
CA ALA A 273 15.47 -1.67 -22.47
C ALA A 273 15.50 -2.86 -21.51
N MET A 274 15.21 -2.61 -20.22
CA MET A 274 15.08 -3.65 -19.19
C MET A 274 13.66 -4.24 -19.09
N GLY A 275 12.72 -3.79 -19.93
CA GLY A 275 11.32 -4.24 -19.88
C GLY A 275 10.57 -3.77 -18.63
N ILE A 276 11.02 -2.68 -18.00
CA ILE A 276 10.41 -2.13 -16.79
C ILE A 276 9.24 -1.24 -17.20
N GLU A 277 8.03 -1.70 -16.91
CA GLU A 277 6.80 -0.95 -17.12
C GLU A 277 6.45 -0.07 -15.91
N GLN A 278 5.51 0.86 -16.09
CA GLN A 278 4.98 1.71 -15.02
C GLN A 278 3.61 1.22 -14.56
N LEU A 279 3.28 1.50 -13.30
CA LEU A 279 1.91 1.43 -12.81
C LEU A 279 1.02 2.43 -13.57
N PRO A 280 -0.31 2.21 -13.64
CA PRO A 280 -1.23 3.22 -14.15
C PRO A 280 -1.04 4.56 -13.43
N GLY A 281 -0.91 5.65 -14.19
CA GLY A 281 -0.63 6.98 -13.66
C GLY A 281 -1.90 7.75 -13.25
N THR A 282 -3.08 7.22 -13.55
CA THR A 282 -4.37 7.82 -13.22
C THR A 282 -5.40 6.76 -12.83
N LEU A 283 -6.45 7.18 -12.11
CA LEU A 283 -7.57 6.30 -11.76
C LEU A 283 -8.24 5.72 -13.00
N ILE A 284 -8.42 6.50 -14.07
CA ILE A 284 -9.07 5.99 -15.29
C ILE A 284 -8.21 4.96 -16.04
N GLU A 285 -6.88 5.13 -16.06
CA GLU A 285 -5.98 4.12 -16.61
C GLU A 285 -6.04 2.82 -15.81
N ALA A 286 -6.03 2.92 -14.47
CA ALA A 286 -6.13 1.74 -13.63
C ALA A 286 -7.47 1.01 -13.79
N ILE A 287 -8.59 1.75 -13.95
CA ILE A 287 -9.89 1.15 -14.26
C ILE A 287 -9.84 0.43 -15.61
N SER A 288 -9.21 1.02 -16.62
CA SER A 288 -9.05 0.40 -17.94
C SER A 288 -8.25 -0.90 -17.86
N GLU A 289 -7.18 -0.93 -17.07
CA GLU A 289 -6.40 -2.15 -16.82
C GLU A 289 -7.20 -3.18 -16.01
N PHE A 290 -7.96 -2.75 -15.00
CA PHE A 290 -8.87 -3.62 -14.24
C PHE A 290 -9.95 -4.24 -15.13
N GLU A 291 -10.53 -3.49 -16.08
CA GLU A 291 -11.55 -4.00 -17.00
C GLU A 291 -11.01 -5.10 -17.92
N LYS A 292 -9.73 -5.01 -18.31
CA LYS A 292 -9.01 -5.98 -19.15
C LYS A 292 -8.56 -7.23 -18.38
N ASP A 293 -8.35 -7.12 -17.06
CA ASP A 293 -7.88 -8.24 -16.24
C ASP A 293 -9.06 -9.10 -15.76
N GLU A 294 -9.44 -10.08 -16.58
CA GLU A 294 -10.51 -11.03 -16.25
C GLU A 294 -10.24 -11.80 -14.95
N PHE A 295 -8.97 -12.10 -14.65
CA PHE A 295 -8.60 -12.82 -13.43
C PHE A 295 -8.97 -11.99 -12.19
N VAL A 296 -8.52 -10.75 -12.11
CA VAL A 296 -8.80 -9.86 -10.97
C VAL A 296 -10.31 -9.61 -10.85
N ARG A 297 -11.02 -9.43 -11.97
CA ARG A 297 -12.48 -9.26 -11.98
C ARG A 297 -13.22 -10.51 -11.46
N ASN A 298 -12.73 -11.71 -11.78
CA ASN A 298 -13.30 -12.97 -11.30
C ASN A 298 -13.07 -13.19 -9.81
N VAL A 299 -11.92 -12.77 -9.27
CA VAL A 299 -11.64 -12.80 -7.82
C VAL A 299 -12.66 -11.95 -7.06
N ILE A 300 -12.92 -10.74 -7.53
CA ILE A 300 -13.90 -9.81 -6.90
C ILE A 300 -15.34 -10.24 -7.18
N GLY A 301 -15.58 -10.88 -8.32
CA GLY A 301 -16.89 -11.31 -8.77
C GLY A 301 -17.62 -10.24 -9.59
N GLU A 302 -18.34 -10.69 -10.61
CA GLU A 302 -18.95 -9.85 -11.65
C GLU A 302 -19.80 -8.69 -11.09
N HIS A 303 -20.68 -8.99 -10.13
CA HIS A 303 -21.58 -7.99 -9.56
C HIS A 303 -20.84 -6.82 -8.91
N ILE A 304 -19.82 -7.13 -8.09
CA ILE A 304 -19.04 -6.10 -7.39
C ILE A 304 -18.12 -5.39 -8.38
N SER A 305 -17.46 -6.11 -9.28
CA SER A 305 -16.60 -5.54 -10.32
C SER A 305 -17.34 -4.50 -11.17
N ASN A 306 -18.55 -4.79 -11.63
CA ASN A 306 -19.33 -3.86 -12.46
C ASN A 306 -19.72 -2.60 -11.67
N ARG A 307 -20.21 -2.75 -10.44
CA ARG A 307 -20.54 -1.61 -9.55
C ARG A 307 -19.31 -0.79 -9.19
N TYR A 308 -18.17 -1.45 -8.99
CA TYR A 308 -16.91 -0.81 -8.68
C TYR A 308 -16.48 0.11 -9.82
N VAL A 309 -16.42 -0.42 -11.05
CA VAL A 309 -16.09 0.34 -12.26
C VAL A 309 -17.02 1.53 -12.45
N GLU A 310 -18.34 1.33 -12.33
CA GLU A 310 -19.33 2.42 -12.42
C GLU A 310 -19.04 3.54 -11.41
N ALA A 311 -18.78 3.19 -10.15
CA ALA A 311 -18.51 4.15 -9.09
C ALA A 311 -17.20 4.90 -9.32
N ARG A 312 -16.12 4.20 -9.69
CA ARG A 312 -14.80 4.81 -9.93
C ARG A 312 -14.80 5.70 -11.19
N LYS A 313 -15.48 5.30 -12.27
CA LYS A 313 -15.65 6.15 -13.47
C LYS A 313 -16.45 7.41 -13.17
N ARG A 314 -17.46 7.32 -12.29
CA ARG A 314 -18.22 8.50 -11.83
C ARG A 314 -17.36 9.46 -11.02
N GLU A 315 -16.57 8.94 -10.08
CA GLU A 315 -15.61 9.76 -9.31
C GLU A 315 -14.61 10.47 -10.24
N TRP A 316 -14.05 9.75 -11.21
CA TRP A 316 -13.16 10.32 -12.22
C TRP A 316 -13.85 11.45 -13.01
N ALA A 317 -15.06 11.23 -13.50
CA ALA A 317 -15.81 12.24 -14.25
C ALA A 317 -16.07 13.51 -13.41
N GLN A 318 -16.40 13.34 -12.12
CA GLN A 318 -16.58 14.46 -11.19
C GLN A 318 -15.28 15.25 -10.97
N TYR A 319 -14.15 14.54 -10.83
CA TYR A 319 -12.83 15.17 -10.69
C TYR A 319 -12.44 15.95 -11.94
N THR A 320 -12.59 15.35 -13.13
CA THR A 320 -12.21 16.02 -14.39
C THR A 320 -13.11 17.21 -14.76
N ALA A 321 -14.26 17.35 -14.10
CA ALA A 321 -15.15 18.50 -14.25
C ALA A 321 -14.80 19.66 -13.30
N GLN A 322 -13.89 19.46 -12.35
CA GLN A 322 -13.40 20.54 -11.48
C GLN A 322 -12.45 21.45 -12.26
N ILE A 323 -12.41 22.73 -11.89
CA ILE A 323 -11.38 23.69 -12.30
C ILE A 323 -10.54 24.01 -11.07
N SER A 324 -9.28 23.57 -11.08
CA SER A 324 -8.37 23.79 -9.96
C SER A 324 -7.78 25.21 -9.95
N GLU A 325 -7.35 25.65 -8.78
CA GLU A 325 -6.63 26.92 -8.63
C GLU A 325 -5.35 26.93 -9.48
N TRP A 326 -4.64 25.80 -9.55
CA TRP A 326 -3.47 25.66 -10.41
C TRP A 326 -3.79 25.93 -11.89
N GLU A 327 -4.92 25.43 -12.42
CA GLU A 327 -5.33 25.70 -13.80
C GLU A 327 -5.61 27.20 -14.01
N ILE A 328 -6.27 27.84 -13.05
CA ILE A 328 -6.55 29.28 -13.10
C ILE A 328 -5.24 30.08 -13.11
N GLU A 329 -4.32 29.78 -12.18
CA GLU A 329 -3.01 30.44 -12.09
C GLU A 329 -2.16 30.25 -13.36
N GLN A 330 -2.21 29.06 -13.97
CA GLN A 330 -1.43 28.77 -15.16
C GLN A 330 -1.99 29.41 -16.42
N TYR A 331 -3.33 29.43 -16.58
CA TYR A 331 -3.92 29.70 -17.89
C TYR A 331 -4.69 31.01 -17.98
N LEU A 332 -5.34 31.50 -16.90
CA LEU A 332 -6.29 32.61 -16.97
C LEU A 332 -5.71 33.89 -17.60
N ASN A 333 -4.43 34.17 -17.37
CA ASN A 333 -3.74 35.35 -17.87
C ASN A 333 -2.68 35.08 -18.94
N LYS A 334 -2.46 33.81 -19.33
CA LYS A 334 -1.39 33.42 -20.29
C LYS A 334 -1.89 33.09 -21.70
N ILE A 335 -3.16 32.70 -21.83
CA ILE A 335 -3.80 32.33 -23.11
C ILE A 335 -4.90 33.34 -23.42
#